data_AF-A0A2P6WC85-F1
#
_entry.id   AF-A0A2P6WC85-F1
#
_cell.length_a   1.000
_cell.length_b   1.000
_cell.length_c   1.000
_cell.angle_alpha   90.00
_cell.angle_beta   90.00
_cell.angle_gamma   90.00
#
_symmetry.space_group_name_H-M   'P 1'
#
loop_
_entity.id
_entity.type
_entity.pdbx_description
1 polymer ?
#
loop_
_entity_poly.entity_id
_entity_poly.type
_entity_poly.pdbx_seq_one_letter_code
_entity_poly.pdbx_strand_id
1 'polypeptide(L)'
;MLLEVLIAIIIFTVALLGLAALMLRVSAGTERSRYMSIATMLASEKLEDLIRYPSTDPVVYVPPSSVLVGGLAADKSELISCSGVTENVIYYDDVRLSVGEGVVTEVRTATDGSGNPCYYVFKHTASGAASEGSCLSAAPAVPSGTLVFHRRWMIESPVTVNTTSVANIRRITVLVKLPTSIQGGDVSFQMSALRP
;
A
#
# COMPACT_ATOMS: atom_id res chain seq x y z
N MET A 1 -35.24 33.94 39.15
CA MET A 1 -35.24 33.73 37.69
C MET A 1 -33.89 33.94 37.03
N LEU A 2 -33.21 35.11 37.16
CA LEU A 2 -31.90 35.33 36.49
C LEU A 2 -30.81 34.31 36.85
N LEU A 3 -30.68 33.92 38.12
CA LEU A 3 -29.69 32.94 38.57
C LEU A 3 -29.90 31.56 37.95
N GLU A 4 -31.15 31.13 37.85
CA GLU A 4 -31.53 29.83 37.29
C GLU A 4 -31.20 29.73 35.79
N VAL A 5 -31.46 30.81 35.04
CA VAL A 5 -31.09 30.91 33.63
C VAL A 5 -29.57 30.90 33.46
N LEU A 6 -28.82 31.57 34.34
CA LEU A 6 -27.36 31.56 34.31
C LEU A 6 -26.78 30.16 34.51
N ILE A 7 -27.31 29.41 35.49
CA ILE A 7 -26.91 28.03 35.74
C ILE A 7 -27.27 27.14 34.54
N ALA A 8 -28.46 27.32 33.94
CA ALA A 8 -28.88 26.57 32.77
C ALA A 8 -27.95 26.79 31.56
N ILE A 9 -27.51 28.02 31.32
CA ILE A 9 -26.57 28.35 30.23
C ILE A 9 -25.21 27.67 30.47
N ILE A 10 -24.70 27.65 31.70
CA ILE A 10 -23.41 26.98 32.02
C ILE A 10 -23.51 25.47 31.80
N ILE A 11 -24.60 24.83 32.26
CA ILE A 11 -24.79 23.40 32.05
C ILE A 11 -24.91 23.10 30.55
N PHE A 12 -25.61 23.95 29.80
CA PHE A 12 -25.76 23.80 28.37
C PHE A 12 -24.43 23.94 27.61
N THR A 13 -23.57 24.90 27.97
CA THR A 13 -22.25 25.04 27.32
C THR A 13 -21.34 23.86 27.60
N VAL A 14 -21.33 23.32 28.82
CA VAL A 14 -20.55 22.11 29.15
C VAL A 14 -21.07 20.89 28.37
N ALA A 15 -22.39 20.75 28.25
CA ALA A 15 -22.99 19.67 27.44
C ALA A 15 -22.60 19.77 25.96
N LEU A 16 -22.62 20.98 25.38
CA LEU A 16 -22.20 21.22 24.01
C LEU A 16 -20.71 20.92 23.78
N LEU A 17 -19.83 21.29 24.71
CA LEU A 17 -18.40 20.97 24.64
C LEU A 17 -18.16 19.46 24.68
N GLY A 18 -18.90 18.73 25.53
CA GLY A 18 -18.85 17.27 25.59
C GLY A 18 -19.27 16.61 24.26
N LEU A 19 -20.35 17.11 23.64
CA LEU A 19 -20.83 16.60 22.35
C LEU A 19 -19.85 16.90 21.20
N ALA A 20 -19.26 18.10 21.18
CA ALA A 20 -18.23 18.45 20.20
C ALA A 20 -17.00 17.54 20.31
N ALA A 21 -16.51 17.27 21.53
CA ALA A 21 -15.39 16.37 21.76
C ALA A 21 -15.70 14.93 21.31
N LEU A 22 -16.93 14.45 21.52
CA LEU A 22 -17.36 13.14 21.06
C LEU A 22 -17.41 13.06 19.52
N MET A 23 -17.97 14.08 18.85
CA MET A 23 -18.03 14.12 17.39
C MET A 23 -16.64 14.11 16.76
N LEU A 24 -15.68 14.85 17.33
CA LEU A 24 -14.28 14.83 16.90
C LEU A 24 -13.68 13.42 16.96
N ARG A 25 -13.96 12.65 18.02
CA ARG A 25 -13.47 11.27 18.17
C ARG A 25 -14.10 10.31 17.16
N VAL A 26 -15.41 10.41 16.92
CA VAL A 26 -16.11 9.57 15.93
C VAL A 26 -15.61 9.85 14.51
N SER A 27 -15.37 11.13 14.18
CA SER A 27 -14.80 11.53 12.89
C SER A 27 -13.43 10.91 12.67
N ALA A 28 -12.52 11.02 13.65
CA ALA A 28 -11.18 10.44 13.56
C ALA A 28 -11.19 8.90 13.44
N GLY A 29 -12.11 8.22 14.13
CA GLY A 29 -12.27 6.76 14.03
C GLY A 29 -12.71 6.32 12.62
N THR A 30 -13.61 7.08 11.99
CA THR A 30 -14.15 6.77 10.66
C THR A 30 -13.07 6.82 9.58
N GLU A 31 -12.16 7.80 9.63
CA GLU A 31 -11.07 7.93 8.66
C GLU A 31 -10.09 6.76 8.74
N ARG A 32 -9.73 6.33 9.95
CA ARG A 32 -8.84 5.18 10.15
C ARG A 32 -9.46 3.89 9.59
N SER A 33 -10.75 3.65 9.83
CA SER A 33 -11.46 2.51 9.27
C SER A 33 -11.47 2.54 7.73
N ARG A 34 -11.67 3.73 7.14
CA ARG A 34 -11.57 3.91 5.68
C ARG A 34 -10.18 3.56 5.15
N TYR A 35 -9.12 4.08 5.77
CA TYR A 35 -7.75 3.80 5.33
C TYR A 35 -7.37 2.32 5.48
N MET A 36 -7.85 1.67 6.55
CA MET A 36 -7.65 0.24 6.73
C MET A 36 -8.35 -0.56 5.62
N SER A 37 -9.59 -0.21 5.28
CA SER A 37 -10.33 -0.85 4.19
C SER A 37 -9.59 -0.73 2.85
N ILE A 38 -9.07 0.47 2.55
CA ILE A 38 -8.28 0.71 1.34
C ILE A 38 -6.98 -0.11 1.36
N ALA A 39 -6.26 -0.10 2.49
CA ALA A 39 -5.02 -0.88 2.62
C ALA A 39 -5.25 -2.39 2.40
N THR A 40 -6.38 -2.92 2.89
CA THR A 40 -6.77 -4.31 2.64
C THR A 40 -7.09 -4.58 1.16
N MET A 41 -7.83 -3.69 0.50
CA MET A 41 -8.10 -3.81 -0.94
C MET A 41 -6.81 -3.79 -1.76
N LEU A 42 -5.93 -2.82 -1.49
CA LEU A 42 -4.65 -2.67 -2.20
C LEU A 42 -3.71 -3.87 -1.98
N ALA A 43 -3.71 -4.44 -0.77
CA ALA A 43 -2.96 -5.66 -0.49
C ALA A 43 -3.52 -6.85 -1.25
N SER A 44 -4.84 -6.97 -1.34
CA SER A 44 -5.51 -8.04 -2.08
C SER A 44 -5.26 -7.97 -3.57
N GLU A 45 -5.40 -6.78 -4.16
CA GLU A 45 -5.12 -6.53 -5.57
C GLU A 45 -3.68 -6.90 -5.91
N LYS A 46 -2.71 -6.43 -5.11
CA LYS A 46 -1.30 -6.74 -5.35
C LYS A 46 -1.01 -8.22 -5.19
N LEU A 47 -1.64 -8.87 -4.21
CA LEU A 47 -1.50 -10.30 -4.00
C LEU A 47 -2.10 -11.12 -5.15
N GLU A 48 -3.24 -10.69 -5.71
CA GLU A 48 -3.85 -11.31 -6.89
C GLU A 48 -2.96 -11.15 -8.14
N ASP A 49 -2.40 -9.96 -8.36
CA ASP A 49 -1.43 -9.70 -9.44
C ASP A 49 -0.22 -10.63 -9.33
N LEU A 50 0.40 -10.71 -8.13
CA LEU A 50 1.54 -11.60 -7.87
C LEU A 50 1.18 -13.09 -8.01
N ILE A 51 -0.06 -13.50 -7.73
CA ILE A 51 -0.50 -14.89 -7.92
C ILE A 51 -0.68 -15.24 -9.40
N ARG A 52 -0.95 -14.26 -10.26
CA ARG A 52 -1.16 -14.50 -11.69
C ARG A 52 0.12 -14.87 -12.43
N TYR A 53 1.28 -14.38 -11.99
CA TYR A 53 2.55 -14.67 -12.66
C TYR A 53 2.92 -16.16 -12.59
N PRO A 54 3.52 -16.73 -13.65
CA PRO A 54 4.03 -18.09 -13.61
C PRO A 54 5.23 -18.19 -12.66
N SER A 55 5.51 -19.39 -12.13
CA SER A 55 6.59 -19.62 -11.17
C SER A 55 8.00 -19.36 -11.75
N THR A 56 8.12 -19.26 -13.06
CA THR A 56 9.35 -18.96 -13.81
C THR A 56 9.55 -17.47 -14.07
N ASP A 57 8.59 -16.61 -13.72
CA ASP A 57 8.66 -15.18 -13.95
C ASP A 57 9.63 -14.51 -12.95
N PRO A 58 10.53 -13.61 -13.38
CA PRO A 58 11.46 -12.91 -12.49
C PRO A 58 10.76 -12.25 -11.30
N VAL A 59 9.55 -11.72 -11.48
CA VAL A 59 8.79 -10.99 -10.45
C VAL A 59 8.43 -11.88 -9.25
N VAL A 60 8.26 -13.19 -9.47
CA VAL A 60 7.88 -14.15 -8.41
C VAL A 60 8.88 -15.28 -8.19
N TYR A 61 9.99 -15.28 -8.94
CA TYR A 61 11.02 -16.29 -8.87
C TYR A 61 11.94 -16.05 -7.67
N VAL A 62 12.20 -17.12 -6.91
CA VAL A 62 13.18 -17.14 -5.83
C VAL A 62 14.37 -17.98 -6.31
N PRO A 63 15.57 -17.40 -6.47
CA PRO A 63 16.76 -18.15 -6.86
C PRO A 63 17.07 -19.25 -5.85
N PRO A 64 17.55 -20.44 -6.27
CA PRO A 64 17.90 -21.54 -5.35
C PRO A 64 18.97 -21.18 -4.31
N SER A 65 19.75 -20.14 -4.56
CA SER A 65 20.76 -19.59 -3.64
C SER A 65 20.16 -18.70 -2.55
N SER A 66 18.86 -18.39 -2.61
CA SER A 66 18.13 -17.58 -1.63
C SER A 66 16.87 -18.31 -1.17
N VAL A 67 16.44 -18.00 0.05
CA VAL A 67 15.15 -18.45 0.59
C VAL A 67 14.09 -17.36 0.54
N LEU A 68 14.52 -16.11 0.30
CA LEU A 68 13.67 -14.92 0.36
C LEU A 68 14.16 -13.86 -0.62
N VAL A 69 13.22 -13.29 -1.37
CA VAL A 69 13.43 -12.10 -2.21
C VAL A 69 12.45 -11.01 -1.78
N GLY A 70 12.81 -9.76 -2.04
CA GLY A 70 12.04 -8.60 -1.59
C GLY A 70 12.21 -8.33 -0.09
N GLY A 71 11.28 -7.55 0.47
CA GLY A 71 11.35 -7.15 1.87
C GLY A 71 10.19 -6.28 2.32
N LEU A 72 9.73 -6.50 3.55
CA LEU A 72 8.64 -5.70 4.16
C LEU A 72 9.17 -4.49 4.94
N ALA A 73 10.43 -4.56 5.41
CA ALA A 73 11.00 -3.54 6.28
C ALA A 73 11.54 -2.31 5.51
N ALA A 74 12.00 -2.50 4.28
CA ALA A 74 12.59 -1.46 3.45
C ALA A 74 12.33 -1.74 1.97
N ASP A 75 12.41 -0.69 1.16
CA ASP A 75 12.34 -0.75 -0.29
C ASP A 75 13.52 -1.58 -0.81
N LYS A 76 13.22 -2.59 -1.60
CA LYS A 76 14.22 -3.53 -2.10
C LYS A 76 14.06 -3.73 -3.59
N SER A 77 15.20 -3.70 -4.29
CA SER A 77 15.33 -4.14 -5.67
C SER A 77 16.41 -5.21 -5.74
N GLU A 78 16.16 -6.28 -6.48
CA GLU A 78 17.11 -7.38 -6.64
C GLU A 78 17.22 -7.78 -8.10
N LEU A 79 18.45 -8.09 -8.53
CA LEU A 79 18.71 -8.66 -9.83
C LEU A 79 18.36 -10.15 -9.81
N ILE A 80 17.28 -10.52 -10.48
CA ILE A 80 16.77 -11.89 -10.54
C ILE A 80 17.08 -12.49 -11.90
N SER A 81 17.74 -13.64 -11.91
CA SER A 81 18.00 -14.42 -13.11
C SER A 81 17.17 -15.71 -13.10
N CYS A 82 16.25 -15.84 -14.05
CA CYS A 82 15.45 -17.04 -14.25
C CYS A 82 15.13 -17.25 -15.73
N SER A 83 15.09 -18.52 -16.15
CA SER A 83 14.73 -18.90 -17.53
C SER A 83 15.58 -18.20 -18.61
N GLY A 84 16.83 -17.84 -18.30
CA GLY A 84 17.73 -17.12 -19.21
C GLY A 84 17.50 -15.60 -19.30
N VAL A 85 16.54 -15.05 -18.55
CA VAL A 85 16.28 -13.61 -18.42
C VAL A 85 16.84 -13.11 -17.10
N THR A 86 17.53 -11.97 -17.12
CA THR A 86 18.01 -11.28 -15.94
C THR A 86 17.38 -9.90 -15.88
N GLU A 87 16.62 -9.63 -14.83
CA GLU A 87 15.88 -8.38 -14.65
C GLU A 87 16.06 -7.85 -13.23
N ASN A 88 16.12 -6.53 -13.08
CA ASN A 88 16.09 -5.89 -11.76
C ASN A 88 14.63 -5.77 -11.30
N VAL A 89 14.22 -6.65 -10.39
CA VAL A 89 12.87 -6.70 -9.85
C VAL A 89 12.76 -5.78 -8.66
N ILE A 90 11.76 -4.90 -8.69
CA ILE A 90 11.47 -3.95 -7.61
C ILE A 90 10.30 -4.48 -6.79
N TYR A 91 10.50 -4.66 -5.48
CA TYR A 91 9.54 -5.30 -4.56
C TYR A 91 8.70 -4.30 -3.77
N TYR A 92 8.49 -3.10 -4.32
CA TYR A 92 7.69 -2.04 -3.73
C TYR A 92 7.06 -1.16 -4.82
N ASP A 93 5.96 -0.49 -4.48
CA ASP A 93 5.33 0.53 -5.31
C ASP A 93 4.47 1.49 -4.46
N ASP A 94 4.02 2.60 -5.07
CA ASP A 94 3.19 3.60 -4.42
C ASP A 94 1.84 3.74 -5.13
N VAL A 95 0.75 3.64 -4.37
CA VAL A 95 -0.61 3.94 -4.85
C VAL A 95 -1.06 5.28 -4.27
N ARG A 96 -1.41 6.21 -5.15
CA ARG A 96 -1.77 7.58 -4.80
C ARG A 96 -3.26 7.80 -5.03
N LEU A 97 -3.97 8.19 -3.98
CA LEU A 97 -5.39 8.55 -4.04
C LEU A 97 -5.51 10.07 -3.90
N SER A 98 -5.81 10.76 -5.01
CA SER A 98 -6.08 12.20 -5.00
C SER A 98 -7.56 12.47 -4.78
N VAL A 99 -7.88 13.16 -3.69
CA VAL A 99 -9.26 13.53 -3.35
C VAL A 99 -9.73 14.75 -4.15
N GLY A 100 -8.79 15.57 -4.65
CA GLY A 100 -9.08 16.82 -5.36
C GLY A 100 -9.39 16.66 -6.85
N GLU A 101 -8.80 15.65 -7.51
CA GLU A 101 -8.99 15.43 -8.95
C GLU A 101 -9.99 14.32 -9.28
N GLY A 102 -10.43 13.54 -8.27
CA GLY A 102 -11.30 12.37 -8.50
C GLY A 102 -10.62 11.26 -9.32
N VAL A 103 -9.29 11.23 -9.31
CA VAL A 103 -8.46 10.29 -10.07
C VAL A 103 -7.63 9.45 -9.11
N VAL A 104 -7.64 8.13 -9.31
CA VAL A 104 -6.71 7.20 -8.66
C VAL A 104 -5.47 7.12 -9.53
N THR A 105 -4.31 7.38 -8.95
CA THR A 105 -3.03 7.33 -9.65
C THR A 105 -2.12 6.29 -9.02
N GLU A 106 -1.72 5.26 -9.75
CA GLU A 106 -0.67 4.35 -9.31
C GLU A 106 0.67 4.79 -9.90
N VAL A 107 1.70 4.83 -9.06
CA VAL A 107 3.07 5.10 -9.47
C VAL A 107 3.89 3.84 -9.29
N ARG A 108 4.22 3.21 -10.41
CA ARG A 108 5.08 2.04 -10.45
C ARG A 108 6.52 2.47 -10.70
N THR A 109 7.42 2.03 -9.84
CA THR A 109 8.85 2.14 -10.08
C THR A 109 9.32 0.90 -10.85
N ALA A 110 10.10 1.12 -11.89
CA ALA A 110 10.75 0.12 -12.72
C ALA A 110 12.20 0.55 -12.99
N THR A 111 12.94 -0.24 -13.75
CA THR A 111 14.18 0.21 -14.40
C THR A 111 14.01 0.25 -15.91
N ASP A 112 14.61 1.24 -16.56
CA ASP A 112 14.70 1.26 -18.02
C ASP A 112 15.67 0.17 -18.53
N GLY A 113 15.75 -0.01 -19.86
CA GLY A 113 16.69 -0.95 -20.48
C GLY A 113 18.18 -0.62 -20.26
N SER A 114 18.49 0.51 -19.63
CA SER A 114 19.84 0.93 -19.22
C SER A 114 20.07 0.81 -17.70
N GLY A 115 19.10 0.31 -16.94
CA GLY A 115 19.17 0.14 -15.49
C GLY A 115 18.89 1.41 -14.68
N ASN A 116 18.45 2.52 -15.29
CA ASN A 116 18.08 3.74 -14.56
C ASN A 116 16.67 3.60 -13.98
N PRO A 117 16.36 4.24 -12.83
CA PRO A 117 15.01 4.25 -12.29
C PRO A 117 14.05 4.91 -13.27
N CYS A 118 12.92 4.25 -13.48
CA CYS A 118 11.87 4.63 -14.40
C CYS A 118 10.53 4.62 -13.65
N TYR A 119 9.76 5.70 -13.74
CA TYR A 119 8.47 5.81 -13.05
C TYR A 119 7.33 5.84 -14.06
N TYR A 120 6.42 4.88 -13.96
CA TYR A 120 5.19 4.81 -14.74
C TYR A 120 4.02 5.33 -13.92
N VAL A 121 3.18 6.16 -14.54
CA VAL A 121 2.01 6.74 -13.89
C VAL A 121 0.76 6.19 -14.55
N PHE A 122 0.03 5.37 -13.82
CA PHE A 122 -1.26 4.82 -14.25
C PHE A 122 -2.37 5.67 -13.65
N LYS A 123 -3.23 6.23 -14.50
CA LYS A 123 -4.38 7.00 -14.06
C LYS A 123 -5.65 6.23 -14.33
N HIS A 124 -6.47 6.09 -13.30
CA HIS A 124 -7.81 5.53 -13.37
C HIS A 124 -8.82 6.66 -13.12
N THR A 125 -9.69 6.87 -14.10
CA THR A 125 -10.75 7.88 -14.02
C THR A 125 -12.07 7.26 -13.63
N ALA A 126 -12.99 8.05 -13.08
CA ALA A 126 -14.35 7.61 -12.75
C ALA A 126 -15.17 7.10 -13.95
N SER A 127 -14.73 7.38 -15.18
CA SER A 127 -15.32 6.84 -16.41
C SER A 127 -14.96 5.38 -16.69
N GLY A 128 -14.05 4.79 -15.90
CA GLY A 128 -13.50 3.46 -16.14
C GLY A 128 -12.31 3.45 -17.11
N ALA A 129 -11.96 4.59 -17.71
CA ALA A 129 -10.77 4.70 -18.55
C ALA A 129 -9.50 4.64 -17.69
N ALA A 130 -8.57 3.76 -18.10
CA ALA A 130 -7.21 3.69 -17.59
C ALA A 130 -6.24 4.21 -18.66
N SER A 131 -5.27 5.03 -18.24
CA SER A 131 -4.18 5.49 -19.10
C SER A 131 -2.84 5.27 -18.42
N GLU A 132 -1.89 4.70 -19.14
CA GLU A 132 -0.50 4.56 -18.71
C GLU A 132 0.34 5.69 -19.33
N GLY A 133 1.07 6.40 -18.48
CA GLY A 133 2.05 7.40 -18.91
C GLY A 133 3.36 6.75 -19.37
N SER A 134 4.17 7.50 -20.11
CA SER A 134 5.53 7.09 -20.48
C SER A 134 6.45 7.05 -19.25
N CYS A 135 7.54 6.28 -19.36
CA CYS A 135 8.63 6.26 -18.41
C CYS A 135 9.14 7.68 -18.07
N LEU A 136 9.12 8.03 -16.78
CA LEU A 136 9.71 9.26 -16.26
C LEU A 136 11.05 8.97 -15.57
N SER A 137 12.04 9.85 -15.73
CA SER A 137 13.37 9.74 -15.10
C SER A 137 13.40 10.19 -13.63
N ALA A 138 12.30 10.78 -13.15
CA ALA A 138 12.15 11.23 -11.78
C ALA A 138 10.75 10.88 -11.24
N ALA A 139 10.67 10.63 -9.93
CA ALA A 139 9.41 10.34 -9.28
C ALA A 139 8.45 11.54 -9.46
N PRO A 140 7.18 11.32 -9.88
CA PRO A 140 6.23 12.40 -10.02
C PRO A 140 6.00 13.08 -8.67
N ALA A 141 5.88 14.41 -8.68
CA ALA A 141 5.50 15.17 -7.50
C ALA A 141 4.16 14.64 -6.94
N VAL A 142 4.03 14.61 -5.61
CA VAL A 142 2.78 14.24 -4.92
C VAL A 142 1.94 15.50 -4.75
N PRO A 143 0.75 15.61 -5.37
CA PRO A 143 -0.12 16.76 -5.18
C PRO A 143 -0.59 16.88 -3.73
N SER A 144 -0.87 18.10 -3.27
CA SER A 144 -1.42 18.32 -1.93
C SER A 144 -2.77 17.59 -1.76
N GLY A 145 -3.02 17.06 -0.56
CA GLY A 145 -4.25 16.30 -0.28
C GLY A 145 -4.30 14.91 -0.91
N THR A 146 -3.17 14.39 -1.39
CA THR A 146 -3.05 13.01 -1.90
C THR A 146 -2.67 12.05 -0.78
N LEU A 147 -3.40 10.94 -0.65
CA LEU A 147 -3.01 9.83 0.22
C LEU A 147 -2.05 8.93 -0.56
N VAL A 148 -0.90 8.61 0.04
CA VAL A 148 0.11 7.75 -0.59
C VAL A 148 0.20 6.45 0.20
N PHE A 149 -0.31 5.36 -0.38
CA PHE A 149 -0.17 4.02 0.16
C PHE A 149 1.07 3.38 -0.44
N HIS A 150 2.01 3.05 0.42
CA HIS A 150 3.23 2.36 0.04
C HIS A 150 3.04 0.86 0.20
N ARG A 151 3.13 0.10 -0.90
CA ARG A 151 3.04 -1.36 -0.86
C ARG A 151 4.44 -1.95 -0.99
N ARG A 152 4.72 -2.96 -0.18
CA ARG A 152 5.94 -3.78 -0.24
C ARG A 152 5.56 -5.23 -0.25
N TRP A 153 6.36 -6.06 -0.89
CA TRP A 153 6.16 -7.49 -0.84
C TRP A 153 7.47 -8.25 -0.67
N MET A 154 7.33 -9.46 -0.16
CA MET A 154 8.40 -10.43 -0.10
C MET A 154 7.87 -11.79 -0.54
N ILE A 155 8.76 -12.60 -1.11
CA ILE A 155 8.43 -13.93 -1.60
C ILE A 155 9.45 -14.89 -1.00
N GLU A 156 8.93 -15.91 -0.33
CA GLU A 156 9.72 -16.94 0.32
C GLU A 156 9.50 -18.28 -0.39
N SER A 157 10.60 -18.97 -0.69
CA SER A 157 10.59 -20.31 -1.29
C SER A 157 11.93 -20.98 -1.05
N PRO A 158 11.98 -22.24 -0.57
CA PRO A 158 10.85 -23.03 -0.09
C PRO A 158 10.27 -22.47 1.22
N VAL A 159 8.97 -22.65 1.45
CA VAL A 159 8.31 -22.18 2.67
C VAL A 159 8.65 -23.10 3.84
N THR A 160 9.06 -22.52 4.97
CA THR A 160 9.27 -23.29 6.20
C THR A 160 8.04 -23.19 7.11
N VAL A 161 7.42 -24.33 7.43
CA VAL A 161 6.32 -24.46 8.39
C VAL A 161 6.76 -25.38 9.52
N ASN A 162 6.80 -24.88 10.75
CA ASN A 162 7.18 -25.66 11.94
C ASN A 162 8.42 -26.53 11.71
N THR A 163 9.52 -25.89 11.29
CA THR A 163 10.84 -26.50 10.96
C THR A 163 10.88 -27.43 9.73
N THR A 164 9.75 -27.68 9.06
CA THR A 164 9.71 -28.46 7.82
C THR A 164 9.71 -27.52 6.62
N SER A 165 10.71 -27.68 5.73
CA SER A 165 10.77 -26.97 4.46
C SER A 165 9.94 -27.71 3.41
N VAL A 166 8.94 -27.03 2.86
CA VAL A 166 8.09 -27.57 1.80
C VAL A 166 8.60 -27.05 0.46
N ALA A 167 9.24 -27.95 -0.29
CA ALA A 167 9.67 -27.66 -1.65
C ALA A 167 8.47 -27.37 -2.57
N ASN A 168 8.70 -26.55 -3.60
CA ASN A 168 7.68 -26.18 -4.59
C ASN A 168 6.44 -25.51 -3.99
N ILE A 169 6.56 -24.86 -2.83
CA ILE A 169 5.56 -23.94 -2.31
C ILE A 169 6.26 -22.61 -2.07
N ARG A 170 5.58 -21.53 -2.45
CA ARG A 170 5.99 -20.15 -2.22
C ARG A 170 4.98 -19.45 -1.33
N ARG A 171 5.48 -18.60 -0.43
CA ARG A 171 4.69 -17.68 0.38
C ARG A 171 4.93 -16.28 -0.12
N ILE A 172 3.89 -15.66 -0.66
CA ILE A 172 3.90 -14.24 -1.01
C ILE A 172 3.31 -13.48 0.17
N THR A 173 4.00 -12.45 0.64
CA THR A 173 3.50 -11.58 1.70
C THR A 173 3.53 -10.14 1.21
N VAL A 174 2.39 -9.46 1.30
CA VAL A 174 2.22 -8.06 0.91
C VAL A 174 1.94 -7.24 2.17
N LEU A 175 2.63 -6.11 2.31
CA LEU A 175 2.45 -5.11 3.34
C LEU A 175 2.07 -3.79 2.69
N VAL A 176 0.98 -3.18 3.16
CA VAL A 176 0.54 -1.85 2.73
C VAL A 176 0.61 -0.91 3.91
N LYS A 177 1.31 0.21 3.73
CA LYS A 177 1.46 1.26 4.73
C LYS A 177 0.95 2.59 4.19
N LEU A 178 0.17 3.28 5.01
CA LEU A 178 -0.10 4.71 4.83
C LEU A 178 0.79 5.45 5.85
N PRO A 179 1.95 6.00 5.45
CA PRO A 179 2.73 6.84 6.34
C PRO A 179 1.88 8.05 6.74
N THR A 180 1.97 8.41 8.02
CA THR A 180 1.24 9.52 8.66
C THR A 180 1.27 10.78 7.80
N SER A 181 0.20 11.01 7.04
CA SER A 181 0.07 12.23 6.24
C SER A 181 -0.94 13.19 6.84
N ILE A 182 -2.01 12.72 7.51
CA ILE A 182 -3.04 13.63 8.05
C ILE A 182 -3.75 12.95 9.25
N GLN A 183 -3.44 13.38 10.47
CA GLN A 183 -4.19 13.24 11.74
C GLN A 183 -4.72 11.85 12.23
N GLY A 184 -4.59 10.75 11.49
CA GLY A 184 -5.21 9.45 11.82
C GLY A 184 -4.29 8.36 12.39
N GLY A 185 -2.99 8.62 12.50
CA GLY A 185 -1.97 7.61 12.83
C GLY A 185 -1.59 6.72 11.64
N ASP A 186 -0.50 5.97 11.77
CA ASP A 186 -0.03 5.08 10.71
C ASP A 186 -1.02 3.91 10.52
N VAL A 187 -1.38 3.63 9.26
CA VAL A 187 -2.13 2.42 8.90
C VAL A 187 -1.15 1.42 8.31
N SER A 188 -1.17 0.20 8.83
CA SER A 188 -0.35 -0.91 8.34
C SER A 188 -1.22 -2.15 8.25
N PHE A 189 -1.28 -2.74 7.06
CA PHE A 189 -1.99 -3.99 6.82
C PHE A 189 -1.07 -4.98 6.11
N GLN A 190 -1.08 -6.24 6.53
CA GLN A 190 -0.27 -7.29 5.95
C GLN A 190 -1.15 -8.50 5.61
N MET A 191 -0.93 -9.07 4.44
CA MET A 191 -1.60 -10.30 4.00
C MET A 191 -0.61 -11.24 3.33
N SER A 192 -0.87 -12.54 3.42
CA SER A 192 -0.04 -13.56 2.78
C SER A 192 -0.88 -14.63 2.10
N ALA A 193 -0.31 -15.24 1.06
CA ALA A 193 -0.90 -16.38 0.37
C ALA A 193 0.18 -17.42 0.06
N LEU A 194 -0.24 -18.68 0.04
CA LEU A 194 0.57 -19.81 -0.39
C LEU A 194 0.17 -20.20 -1.80
N ARG A 195 1.17 -20.54 -2.61
CA ARG A 195 0.96 -21.11 -3.95
C ARG A 195 2.05 -22.12 -4.29
N PRO A 196 1.78 -23.07 -5.20
CA PRO A 196 2.82 -23.86 -5.84
C PRO A 196 3.77 -23.00 -6.70
#